data_AF-A0A6J1PQW3-F1
#
_entry.id   AF-A0A6J1PQW3-F1
#
_cell.length_a   1.000
_cell.length_b   1.000
_cell.length_c   1.000
_cell.angle_alpha   90.00
_cell.angle_beta   90.00
_cell.angle_gamma   90.00
#
_symmetry.space_group_name_H-M   'P 1'
#
loop_
_entity.id
_entity.type
_entity.pdbx_description
1 polymer ?
#
loop_
_entity_poly.entity_id
_entity_poly.type
_entity_poly.pdbx_seq_one_letter_code
_entity_poly.pdbx_strand_id
1 'polypeptide(L)'
;MGIVIPRARAALRLQERETLFQEWSEKLLDLRLVSGRRVREAVQPVLRDWVARKGRGLTFYATQMLTGHGCFGEYLCRIGKERTTGCHHCPEEVNSAQHTLEYCPAWKEKRRVLRAAIGNDLSPQAILLAAVGPRGEDKWKAFASFCGRVMSQKKAAERVKRGEVTPPDSEDSGGDGQSPSPRRQRLRCGVGDRTGGRRRWSPPPLLPPSA
;
A
#
# COMPACT_ATOMS: atom_id res chain seq x y z
N MET A 1 22.88 -38.86 24.55
CA MET A 1 22.08 -37.73 24.01
C MET A 1 22.08 -36.61 25.03
N GLY A 2 22.66 -35.45 24.71
CA GLY A 2 22.77 -34.34 25.66
C GLY A 2 21.41 -33.69 25.94
N ILE A 3 20.99 -33.65 27.20
CA ILE A 3 19.79 -32.94 27.63
C ILE A 3 20.11 -31.44 27.57
N VAL A 4 19.59 -30.75 26.56
CA VAL A 4 19.67 -29.28 26.50
C VAL A 4 18.74 -28.71 27.56
N ILE A 5 19.34 -28.10 28.59
CA ILE A 5 18.62 -27.45 29.70
C ILE A 5 17.63 -26.41 29.13
N PRO A 6 16.37 -26.31 29.62
CA PRO A 6 15.38 -25.37 29.09
C PRO A 6 15.87 -23.92 28.96
N ARG A 7 16.71 -23.46 29.89
CA ARG A 7 17.37 -22.15 29.83
C ARG A 7 18.34 -22.02 28.64
N ALA A 8 19.13 -23.05 28.36
CA ALA A 8 20.02 -23.08 27.20
C ALA A 8 19.21 -23.05 25.90
N ARG A 9 18.09 -23.78 25.82
CA ARG A 9 17.19 -23.74 24.67
C ARG A 9 16.54 -22.36 24.47
N ALA A 10 16.17 -21.67 25.55
CA ALA A 10 15.62 -20.32 25.48
C ALA A 10 16.67 -19.31 25.00
N ALA A 11 17.91 -19.41 25.48
CA ALA A 11 19.02 -18.58 25.04
C ALA A 11 19.35 -18.78 23.56
N LEU A 12 19.41 -20.03 23.08
CA LEU A 12 19.63 -20.34 21.66
C LEU A 12 18.55 -19.73 20.76
N ARG A 13 17.26 -19.88 21.12
CA ARG A 13 16.15 -19.30 20.36
C ARG A 13 16.21 -17.77 20.29
N LEU A 14 16.62 -17.12 21.38
CA LEU A 14 16.78 -15.67 21.39
C LEU A 14 17.91 -15.26 20.43
N GLN A 15 19.06 -15.94 20.49
CA GLN A 15 20.19 -15.68 19.60
C GLN A 15 19.82 -15.91 18.12
N GLU A 16 19.18 -17.03 17.79
CA GLU A 16 18.71 -17.30 16.43
C GLU A 16 17.73 -16.23 15.93
N ARG A 17 16.81 -15.78 16.80
CA ARG A 17 15.87 -14.70 16.48
C ARG A 17 16.59 -13.38 16.22
N GLU A 18 17.62 -13.06 17.00
CA GLU A 18 18.44 -11.87 16.78
C GLU A 18 19.19 -11.91 15.44
N THR A 19 19.81 -13.05 15.11
CA THR A 19 20.46 -13.26 13.81
C THR A 19 19.47 -13.11 12.66
N LEU A 20 18.29 -13.73 12.76
CA LEU A 20 17.24 -13.62 11.73
C LEU A 20 16.79 -12.17 11.52
N PHE A 21 16.60 -11.39 12.59
CA PHE A 21 16.24 -9.98 12.45
C PHE A 21 17.33 -9.14 11.82
N GLN A 22 18.59 -9.43 12.12
CA GLN A 22 19.73 -8.75 11.50
C GLN A 22 19.78 -9.02 9.99
N GLU A 23 19.75 -10.30 9.59
CA GLU A 23 19.74 -10.71 8.18
C GLU A 23 18.55 -10.11 7.41
N TRP A 24 17.36 -10.12 8.02
CA TRP A 24 16.16 -9.56 7.39
C TRP A 24 16.25 -8.03 7.26
N SER A 25 16.76 -7.34 8.28
CA SER A 25 16.97 -5.89 8.23
C SER A 25 17.91 -5.51 7.09
N GLU A 26 19.04 -6.20 6.96
CA GLU A 26 20.01 -5.99 5.87
C GLU A 26 19.40 -6.28 4.50
N LYS A 27 18.69 -7.39 4.37
CA LYS A 27 18.00 -7.75 3.12
C LYS A 27 16.94 -6.73 2.71
N LEU A 28 16.23 -6.13 3.67
CA LEU A 28 15.27 -5.07 3.39
C LEU A 28 15.94 -3.80 2.85
N LEU A 29 17.21 -3.53 3.19
CA LEU A 29 18.00 -2.41 2.68
C LEU A 29 18.70 -2.70 1.34
N ASP A 30 18.71 -3.95 0.86
CA ASP A 30 19.39 -4.32 -0.38
C ASP A 30 18.85 -3.53 -1.58
N LEU A 31 19.64 -2.59 -2.10
CA LEU A 31 19.25 -1.72 -3.20
C LEU A 31 19.05 -2.46 -4.54
N ARG A 32 19.58 -3.69 -4.66
CA ARG A 32 19.40 -4.55 -5.85
C ARG A 32 17.96 -5.05 -5.97
N LEU A 33 17.23 -5.10 -4.86
CA LEU A 33 15.81 -5.44 -4.87
C LEU A 33 15.02 -4.21 -5.36
N VAL A 34 14.54 -4.27 -6.61
CA VAL A 34 13.74 -3.18 -7.23
C VAL A 34 12.26 -3.24 -6.82
N SER A 35 11.76 -4.42 -6.47
CA SER A 35 10.36 -4.64 -6.11
C SER A 35 10.09 -4.31 -4.65
N GLY A 36 8.89 -3.81 -4.37
CA GLY A 36 8.41 -3.61 -3.00
C GLY A 36 9.16 -2.54 -2.20
N ARG A 37 10.00 -1.71 -2.85
CA ARG A 37 10.80 -0.63 -2.23
C ARG A 37 10.00 0.16 -1.20
N ARG A 38 8.82 0.67 -1.58
CA ARG A 38 7.89 1.44 -0.73
C ARG A 38 7.57 0.75 0.60
N VAL A 39 7.32 -0.55 0.58
CA VAL A 39 6.98 -1.31 1.80
C VAL A 39 8.24 -1.66 2.58
N ARG A 40 9.32 -2.01 1.88
CA ARG A 40 10.59 -2.40 2.51
C ARG A 40 11.20 -1.23 3.28
N GLU A 41 11.29 -0.06 2.66
CA GLU A 41 11.77 1.18 3.30
C GLU A 41 10.87 1.58 4.49
N ALA A 42 9.57 1.33 4.41
CA ALA A 42 8.66 1.62 5.52
C ALA A 42 8.76 0.65 6.70
N VAL A 43 8.95 -0.64 6.41
CA VAL A 43 8.98 -1.70 7.43
C VAL A 43 10.35 -1.79 8.09
N GLN A 44 11.44 -1.59 7.35
CA GLN A 44 12.79 -1.84 7.85
C GLN A 44 13.08 -1.13 9.20
N PRO A 45 12.74 0.16 9.39
CA PRO A 45 13.05 0.86 10.65
C PRO A 45 12.26 0.32 11.85
N VAL A 46 11.16 -0.37 11.61
CA VAL A 46 10.23 -0.86 12.63
C VAL A 46 10.05 -2.37 12.58
N LEU A 47 10.96 -3.11 11.90
CA LEU A 47 10.78 -4.52 11.58
C LEU A 47 10.47 -5.37 12.82
N ARG A 48 11.25 -5.16 13.89
CA ARG A 48 11.13 -5.90 15.15
C ARG A 48 9.79 -5.65 15.81
N ASP A 49 9.44 -4.39 16.00
CA ASP A 49 8.19 -3.99 16.64
C ASP A 49 6.99 -4.38 15.80
N TRP A 50 7.11 -4.29 14.47
CA TRP A 50 6.08 -4.69 13.53
C TRP A 50 5.78 -6.18 13.61
N VAL A 51 6.81 -7.03 13.68
CA VAL A 51 6.67 -8.49 13.86
C VAL A 51 6.15 -8.82 15.26
N ALA A 52 6.55 -8.07 16.28
CA ALA A 52 6.10 -8.26 17.66
C ALA A 52 4.68 -7.72 17.91
N ARG A 53 4.16 -6.85 17.04
CA ARG A 53 2.89 -6.16 17.21
C ARG A 53 1.74 -7.16 17.38
N LYS A 54 1.07 -7.07 18.52
CA LYS A 54 -0.20 -7.77 18.79
C LYS A 54 -1.35 -6.88 18.33
N GLY A 55 -2.32 -7.41 17.59
CA GLY A 55 -3.46 -6.63 17.12
C GLY A 55 -4.01 -7.12 15.78
N ARG A 56 -4.93 -6.35 15.18
CA ARG A 56 -5.51 -6.71 13.89
C ARG A 56 -4.45 -6.64 12.78
N GLY A 57 -4.45 -7.68 11.93
CA GLY A 57 -3.54 -7.81 10.80
C GLY A 57 -3.77 -6.77 9.70
N LEU A 58 -3.15 -7.00 8.55
CA LEU A 58 -3.33 -6.17 7.37
C LEU A 58 -4.72 -6.37 6.76
N THR A 59 -5.48 -5.28 6.60
CA THR A 59 -6.73 -5.33 5.83
C THR A 59 -6.44 -5.21 4.33
N PHE A 60 -7.32 -5.76 3.49
CA PHE A 60 -7.17 -5.71 2.03
C PHE A 60 -6.91 -4.30 1.48
N TYR A 61 -7.62 -3.29 1.99
CA TYR A 61 -7.45 -1.91 1.54
C TYR A 61 -6.21 -1.25 2.13
N ALA A 62 -5.84 -1.55 3.38
CA ALA A 62 -4.58 -1.08 3.96
C ALA A 62 -3.37 -1.63 3.19
N THR A 63 -3.39 -2.93 2.84
CA THR A 63 -2.33 -3.55 2.03
C THR A 63 -2.19 -2.86 0.67
N GLN A 64 -3.30 -2.62 -0.03
CA GLN A 64 -3.27 -1.91 -1.31
C GLN A 64 -2.68 -0.50 -1.17
N MET A 65 -3.08 0.24 -0.13
CA MET A 65 -2.57 1.58 0.14
C MET A 65 -1.05 1.58 0.45
N LEU A 66 -0.57 0.65 1.26
CA LEU A 66 0.85 0.55 1.60
C LEU A 66 1.71 0.10 0.42
N THR A 67 1.21 -0.86 -0.37
CA THR A 67 1.93 -1.40 -1.53
C THR A 67 1.85 -0.50 -2.78
N GLY A 68 0.91 0.44 -2.82
CA GLY A 68 0.64 1.21 -4.03
C GLY A 68 -0.12 0.42 -5.09
N HIS A 69 -0.83 -0.64 -4.71
CA HIS A 69 -1.60 -1.49 -5.62
C HIS A 69 -3.10 -1.15 -5.60
N GLY A 70 -3.85 -1.66 -6.58
CA GLY A 70 -5.31 -1.56 -6.62
C GLY A 70 -5.81 -0.55 -7.66
N CYS A 71 -6.67 0.37 -7.26
CA CYS A 71 -7.33 1.34 -8.16
C CYS A 71 -6.55 2.66 -8.31
N PHE A 72 -5.22 2.59 -8.21
CA PHE A 72 -4.33 3.74 -8.42
C PHE A 72 -3.95 3.80 -9.90
N GLY A 73 -4.13 4.97 -10.53
CA GLY A 73 -3.83 5.16 -11.96
C GLY A 73 -2.38 4.83 -12.29
N GLU A 74 -1.43 5.15 -11.40
CA GLU A 74 -0.03 4.74 -11.52
C GLU A 74 0.11 3.21 -11.65
N TYR A 75 -0.53 2.46 -10.75
CA TYR A 75 -0.51 1.00 -10.78
C TYR A 75 -1.25 0.43 -12.00
N LEU A 76 -2.43 0.96 -12.31
CA LEU A 76 -3.26 0.50 -13.41
C LEU A 76 -2.58 0.74 -14.77
N CYS A 77 -1.90 1.87 -14.96
CA CYS A 77 -1.08 2.12 -16.16
C CYS A 77 0.06 1.10 -16.25
N ARG A 78 0.78 0.87 -15.15
CA ARG A 78 1.90 -0.08 -15.09
C ARG A 78 1.50 -1.51 -15.48
N ILE A 79 0.26 -1.92 -15.20
CA ILE A 79 -0.26 -3.25 -15.58
C ILE A 79 -1.13 -3.24 -16.85
N GLY A 80 -1.14 -2.14 -17.61
CA GLY A 80 -1.87 -2.03 -18.88
C GLY A 80 -3.40 -1.97 -18.76
N LYS A 81 -3.94 -1.70 -17.58
CA LYS A 81 -5.40 -1.54 -17.35
C LYS A 81 -5.90 -0.12 -17.56
N GLU A 82 -5.01 0.87 -17.53
CA GLU A 82 -5.33 2.27 -17.88
C GLU A 82 -4.30 2.82 -18.85
N ARG A 83 -4.69 3.86 -19.62
CA ARG A 83 -3.82 4.53 -20.59
C ARG A 83 -3.01 5.68 -19.98
N THR A 84 -3.41 6.15 -18.81
CA THR A 84 -2.82 7.32 -18.14
C THR A 84 -2.63 7.04 -16.66
N THR A 85 -1.64 7.68 -16.04
CA THR A 85 -1.44 7.62 -14.59
C THR A 85 -2.36 8.54 -13.80
N GLY A 86 -3.15 9.37 -14.49
CA GLY A 86 -3.92 10.48 -13.93
C GLY A 86 -4.88 10.13 -12.79
N CYS A 87 -5.09 11.09 -11.90
CA CYS A 87 -6.13 11.00 -10.88
C CYS A 87 -7.51 11.27 -11.50
N HIS A 88 -8.46 10.38 -11.21
CA HIS A 88 -9.85 10.52 -11.63
C HIS A 88 -10.67 11.44 -10.71
N HIS A 89 -10.09 11.85 -9.58
CA HIS A 89 -10.78 12.64 -8.54
C HIS A 89 -10.22 14.06 -8.39
N CYS A 90 -9.15 14.40 -9.10
CA CYS A 90 -8.58 15.74 -9.13
C CYS A 90 -7.66 15.92 -10.36
N PRO A 91 -7.18 17.14 -10.65
CA PRO A 91 -6.34 17.41 -11.83
C PRO A 91 -4.93 16.78 -11.81
N GLU A 92 -4.52 16.13 -10.72
CA GLU A 92 -3.17 15.54 -10.59
C GLU A 92 -2.84 14.53 -11.70
N GLU A 93 -1.62 14.61 -12.20
CA GLU A 93 -1.12 13.79 -13.33
C GLU A 93 -0.76 12.36 -12.91
N VAL A 94 -0.41 12.16 -11.63
CA VAL A 94 -0.05 10.85 -11.07
C VAL A 94 -0.93 10.50 -9.87
N ASN A 95 -1.82 9.54 -10.08
CA ASN A 95 -2.64 8.90 -9.05
C ASN A 95 -1.86 7.77 -8.38
N SER A 96 -0.93 8.13 -7.51
CA SER A 96 -0.24 7.20 -6.63
C SER A 96 -1.01 7.00 -5.32
N ALA A 97 -0.64 5.96 -4.57
CA ALA A 97 -1.13 5.81 -3.19
C ALA A 97 -0.69 6.98 -2.30
N GLN A 98 0.52 7.51 -2.50
CA GLN A 98 1.01 8.68 -1.76
C GLN A 98 0.16 9.92 -2.02
N HIS A 99 -0.16 10.19 -3.28
CA HIS A 99 -1.09 11.26 -3.64
C HIS A 99 -2.46 11.08 -2.97
N THR A 100 -2.98 9.85 -2.98
CA THR A 100 -4.24 9.53 -2.31
C THR A 100 -4.16 9.75 -0.79
N LEU A 101 -3.03 9.44 -0.15
CA LEU A 101 -2.79 9.56 1.30
C LEU A 101 -2.55 10.99 1.79
N GLU A 102 -1.95 11.86 0.98
CA GLU A 102 -1.48 13.16 1.48
C GLU A 102 -2.07 14.38 0.77
N TYR A 103 -2.32 14.28 -0.54
CA TYR A 103 -2.47 15.47 -1.38
C TYR A 103 -3.85 15.60 -2.03
N CYS A 104 -4.46 14.49 -2.43
CA CYS A 104 -5.69 14.51 -3.22
C CYS A 104 -6.82 15.29 -2.52
N PRO A 105 -7.35 16.38 -3.09
CA PRO A 105 -8.36 17.21 -2.43
C PRO A 105 -9.67 16.46 -2.15
N ALA A 106 -10.03 15.49 -2.99
CA ALA A 106 -11.23 14.66 -2.83
C ALA A 106 -11.30 13.89 -1.51
N TRP A 107 -10.14 13.63 -0.88
CA TRP A 107 -10.06 12.89 0.39
C TRP A 107 -9.71 13.77 1.59
N LYS A 108 -9.69 15.10 1.44
CA LYS A 108 -9.26 16.05 2.47
C LYS A 108 -9.94 15.82 3.82
N GLU A 109 -11.26 15.65 3.84
CA GLU A 109 -12.00 15.48 5.09
C GLU A 109 -11.70 14.14 5.78
N LYS A 110 -11.67 13.04 5.02
CA LYS A 110 -11.28 11.72 5.55
C LYS A 110 -9.83 11.75 6.06
N ARG A 111 -8.95 12.48 5.37
CA ARG A 111 -7.54 12.65 5.73
C ARG A 111 -7.37 13.50 6.99
N ARG A 112 -8.23 14.51 7.21
CA ARG A 112 -8.23 15.32 8.44
C ARG A 112 -8.39 14.44 9.67
N VAL A 113 -9.34 13.51 9.65
CA VAL A 113 -9.56 12.53 10.73
C VAL A 113 -8.33 11.63 10.92
N LEU A 114 -7.72 11.17 9.83
CA LEU A 114 -6.51 10.35 9.90
C LEU A 114 -5.33 11.13 10.51
N ARG A 115 -5.12 12.39 10.11
CA ARG A 115 -4.06 13.26 10.64
C ARG A 115 -4.23 13.54 12.12
N ALA A 116 -5.47 13.69 12.60
CA ALA A 116 -5.73 13.84 14.03
C ALA A 116 -5.28 12.61 14.85
N ALA A 117 -5.28 11.41 14.25
CA ALA A 117 -4.86 10.19 14.92
C ALA A 117 -3.34 9.91 14.81
N ILE A 118 -2.76 10.13 13.62
CA ILE A 118 -1.39 9.72 13.29
C ILE A 118 -0.40 10.89 13.33
N GLY A 119 -0.82 12.09 12.93
CA GLY A 119 0.03 13.23 12.66
C GLY A 119 -0.05 13.68 11.20
N ASN A 120 0.68 14.75 10.86
CA ASN A 120 0.62 15.36 9.53
C ASN A 120 1.34 14.55 8.44
N ASP A 121 2.44 13.89 8.81
CA ASP A 121 3.18 12.98 7.95
C ASP A 121 2.43 11.65 7.84
N LEU A 122 1.99 11.32 6.62
CA LEU A 122 1.28 10.09 6.29
C LEU A 122 2.09 9.24 5.31
N SER A 123 3.41 9.38 5.32
CA SER A 123 4.31 8.45 4.67
C SER A 123 4.06 7.04 5.23
N PRO A 124 4.27 5.98 4.43
CA PRO A 124 4.13 4.61 4.91
C PRO A 124 4.97 4.36 6.17
N GLN A 125 6.18 4.91 6.23
CA GLN A 125 7.04 4.79 7.40
C GLN A 125 6.42 5.44 8.64
N ALA A 126 5.92 6.67 8.56
CA ALA A 126 5.26 7.34 9.68
C ALA A 126 4.01 6.59 10.15
N ILE A 127 3.22 6.03 9.22
CA ILE A 127 2.05 5.21 9.55
C ILE A 127 2.45 3.94 10.30
N LEU A 128 3.48 3.22 9.83
CA LEU A 128 3.93 2.00 10.48
C LEU A 128 4.58 2.28 11.84
N LEU A 129 5.37 3.34 11.95
CA LEU A 129 5.93 3.82 13.22
C LEU A 129 4.82 4.17 14.22
N ALA A 130 3.80 4.90 13.77
CA ALA A 130 2.64 5.22 14.59
C ALA A 130 1.88 3.96 15.06
N ALA A 131 1.78 2.95 14.19
CA ALA A 131 1.07 1.70 14.47
C ALA A 131 1.79 0.78 15.47
N VAL A 132 3.12 0.84 15.57
CA VAL A 132 3.89 0.06 16.56
C VAL A 132 4.10 0.82 17.87
N GLY A 133 3.89 2.13 17.88
CA GLY A 133 4.04 2.99 19.05
C GLY A 133 2.84 3.00 20.02
N PRO A 134 2.83 3.95 20.97
CA PRO A 134 1.75 4.11 21.94
C PRO A 134 0.41 4.35 21.27
N ARG A 135 -0.64 3.69 21.78
CA ARG A 135 -1.99 3.65 21.18
C ARG A 135 -1.97 3.18 19.71
N GLY A 136 -1.02 2.32 19.35
CA GLY A 136 -0.78 1.87 17.99
C GLY A 136 -1.98 1.17 17.34
N GLU A 137 -2.75 0.38 18.08
CA GLU A 137 -3.97 -0.27 17.56
C GLU A 137 -5.05 0.75 17.18
N ASP A 138 -5.24 1.83 17.95
CA ASP A 138 -6.21 2.88 17.64
C ASP A 138 -5.79 3.67 16.38
N LYS A 139 -4.50 3.98 16.27
CA LYS A 139 -3.92 4.65 15.10
C LYS A 139 -4.02 3.77 13.86
N TRP A 140 -3.75 2.48 14.00
CA TRP A 140 -3.92 1.49 12.93
C TRP A 140 -5.38 1.35 12.51
N LYS A 141 -6.32 1.34 13.47
CA LYS A 141 -7.76 1.31 13.18
C LYS A 141 -8.21 2.55 12.42
N ALA A 142 -7.70 3.73 12.78
CA ALA A 142 -7.96 4.97 12.04
C ALA A 142 -7.44 4.88 10.60
N PHE A 143 -6.22 4.38 10.41
CA PHE A 143 -5.65 4.14 9.07
C PHE A 143 -6.46 3.13 8.25
N ALA A 144 -6.82 1.99 8.84
CA ALA A 144 -7.60 0.95 8.17
C ALA A 144 -9.00 1.48 7.77
N SER A 145 -9.64 2.27 8.63
CA SER A 145 -10.93 2.92 8.33
C SER A 145 -10.81 3.92 7.19
N PHE A 146 -9.78 4.78 7.20
CA PHE A 146 -9.46 5.67 6.09
C PHE A 146 -9.30 4.91 4.77
N CYS A 147 -8.47 3.87 4.77
CA CYS A 147 -8.24 3.02 3.61
C CYS A 147 -9.54 2.40 3.10
N GLY A 148 -10.36 1.83 4.00
CA GLY A 148 -11.64 1.22 3.65
C GLY A 148 -12.60 2.20 2.97
N ARG A 149 -12.73 3.42 3.52
CA ARG A 149 -13.64 4.44 2.98
C ARG A 149 -13.16 4.97 1.63
N VAL A 150 -11.87 5.33 1.53
CA VAL A 150 -11.30 5.91 0.31
C VAL A 150 -11.25 4.89 -0.82
N MET A 151 -10.73 3.69 -0.55
CA MET A 151 -10.54 2.69 -1.59
C MET A 151 -11.86 2.11 -2.09
N SER A 152 -12.87 1.98 -1.22
CA SER A 152 -14.22 1.57 -1.66
C SER A 152 -14.83 2.60 -2.60
N GLN A 153 -14.70 3.90 -2.30
CA GLN A 153 -15.21 4.98 -3.15
C GLN A 153 -14.46 5.04 -4.50
N LYS A 154 -13.13 4.90 -4.50
CA LYS A 154 -12.34 4.82 -5.74
C LYS A 154 -12.76 3.62 -6.61
N LYS A 155 -12.96 2.44 -6.01
CA LYS A 155 -13.40 1.24 -6.74
C LYS A 155 -14.82 1.36 -7.27
N ALA A 156 -15.73 1.96 -6.53
CA ALA A 156 -17.09 2.23 -7.01
C ALA A 156 -17.06 3.13 -8.26
N ALA A 157 -16.27 4.22 -8.21
CA ALA A 157 -16.09 5.10 -9.37
C ALA A 157 -15.44 4.39 -10.57
N GLU A 158 -14.51 3.46 -10.33
CA GLU A 158 -13.90 2.63 -11.38
C GLU A 158 -14.92 1.71 -12.06
N ARG A 159 -15.84 1.09 -11.29
CA ARG A 159 -16.92 0.23 -11.82
C ARG A 159 -17.90 1.00 -12.70
N VAL A 160 -18.31 2.19 -12.25
CA VAL A 160 -19.17 3.08 -13.03
C VAL A 160 -18.49 3.46 -14.36
N LYS A 161 -17.20 3.81 -14.32
CA LYS A 161 -16.43 4.13 -15.53
C LYS A 161 -16.34 2.95 -16.52
N ARG A 162 -16.34 1.72 -16.03
CA ARG A 162 -16.34 0.50 -16.87
C ARG A 162 -17.71 0.13 -17.41
N GLY A 163 -18.76 0.87 -17.03
CA GLY A 163 -20.14 0.54 -17.38
C GLY A 163 -20.69 -0.67 -16.63
N GLU A 164 -20.05 -1.10 -15.54
CA GLU A 164 -20.51 -2.24 -14.73
C GLU A 164 -21.69 -1.86 -13.81
N VAL A 165 -21.85 -0.57 -13.52
CA VAL A 165 -22.86 -0.03 -12.60
C VAL A 165 -23.33 1.31 -13.14
N THR A 166 -24.65 1.53 -13.20
CA THR A 166 -25.26 2.82 -13.53
C THR A 166 -24.96 3.83 -12.41
N PRO A 167 -24.60 5.09 -12.72
CA PRO A 167 -24.46 6.12 -11.69
C PRO A 167 -25.76 6.27 -10.90
N PRO A 168 -25.71 6.61 -9.60
CA PRO A 168 -26.91 7.02 -8.88
C PRO A 168 -27.51 8.26 -9.56
N ASP A 169 -28.83 8.30 -9.69
CA ASP A 169 -29.55 9.45 -10.27
C ASP A 169 -29.18 10.72 -9.51
N SER A 170 -28.63 11.70 -10.23
CA SER A 170 -28.35 13.02 -9.69
C SER A 170 -29.66 13.78 -9.53
N GLU A 171 -30.07 14.02 -8.30
CA GLU A 171 -31.12 15.02 -8.01
C GLU A 171 -30.70 16.36 -8.62
N ASP A 172 -31.66 16.93 -9.34
CA ASP A 172 -31.57 18.12 -10.17
C ASP A 172 -31.14 19.34 -9.35
N SER A 173 -30.08 20.02 -9.78
CA SER A 173 -29.75 21.38 -9.34
C SER A 173 -28.92 22.03 -10.44
N GLY A 174 -29.57 22.95 -11.14
CA GLY A 174 -29.05 23.64 -12.31
C GLY A 174 -27.92 24.63 -12.01
N GLY A 175 -27.18 24.92 -13.09
CA GLY A 175 -26.42 26.16 -13.33
C GLY A 175 -25.10 26.31 -12.58
N ASP A 176 -23.96 26.14 -13.27
CA ASP A 176 -23.32 27.28 -13.94
C ASP A 176 -22.02 26.86 -14.64
N GLY A 177 -21.84 27.40 -15.86
CA GLY A 177 -20.75 27.08 -16.76
C GLY A 177 -19.39 27.48 -16.21
N GLN A 178 -18.49 26.51 -16.05
CA GLN A 178 -17.07 26.76 -15.85
C GLN A 178 -16.30 26.53 -17.15
N SER A 179 -15.64 27.60 -17.61
CA SER A 179 -14.68 27.59 -18.72
C SER A 179 -13.64 26.47 -18.57
N PRO A 180 -13.22 25.83 -19.68
CA PRO A 180 -12.30 24.71 -19.63
C PRO A 180 -10.92 25.17 -19.14
N SER A 181 -10.53 24.68 -17.96
CA SER A 181 -9.17 24.80 -17.44
C SER A 181 -8.17 24.20 -18.45
N PRO A 182 -6.94 24.73 -18.57
CA PRO A 182 -5.97 24.24 -19.55
C PRO A 182 -5.75 22.74 -19.39
N ARG A 183 -5.94 21.98 -20.46
CA ARG A 183 -5.72 20.53 -20.47
C ARG A 183 -4.23 20.24 -20.22
N ARG A 184 -3.84 20.12 -18.95
CA ARG A 184 -2.57 19.47 -18.59
C ARG A 184 -2.58 18.06 -19.19
N GLN A 185 -1.63 17.78 -20.07
CA GLN A 185 -1.53 16.50 -20.76
C GLN A 185 -1.19 15.43 -19.72
N ARG A 186 -2.15 14.55 -19.43
CA ARG A 186 -1.92 13.42 -18.54
C ARG A 186 -0.83 12.54 -19.11
N LEU A 187 0.14 12.17 -18.28
CA LEU A 187 1.20 11.23 -18.64
C LEU A 187 0.57 9.92 -19.14
N ARG A 188 0.84 9.59 -20.41
CA ARG A 188 0.48 8.31 -21.00
C ARG A 188 1.49 7.27 -20.55
N CYS A 189 1.05 6.05 -20.24
CA CYS A 189 2.02 4.95 -20.17
C CYS A 189 2.59 4.72 -21.57
N GLY A 190 3.90 4.45 -21.65
CA GLY A 190 4.49 3.87 -22.85
C GLY A 190 3.74 2.58 -23.20
N VAL A 191 3.33 2.45 -24.47
CA VAL A 191 2.71 1.22 -24.98
C VAL A 191 3.82 0.16 -25.03
N GLY A 192 4.05 -0.51 -23.89
CA GLY A 192 4.87 -1.72 -23.86
C GLY A 192 4.15 -2.79 -24.69
N ASP A 193 4.90 -3.38 -25.62
CA ASP A 193 4.41 -4.33 -26.61
C ASP A 193 3.56 -5.43 -25.97
N ARG A 194 2.39 -5.70 -26.56
CA ARG A 194 1.40 -6.64 -26.02
C ARG A 194 1.81 -8.07 -26.30
N THR A 195 2.86 -8.56 -25.65
CA THR A 195 3.26 -9.98 -25.67
C THR A 195 3.76 -10.47 -24.30
N GLY A 196 3.17 -9.97 -23.21
CA GLY A 196 3.39 -10.49 -21.86
C GLY A 196 2.43 -11.62 -21.51
N GLY A 197 2.63 -12.82 -22.03
CA GLY A 197 1.89 -14.02 -21.62
C GLY A 197 1.94 -14.21 -20.10
N ARG A 198 0.83 -14.67 -19.51
CA ARG A 198 0.72 -15.02 -18.09
C ARG A 198 1.83 -16.03 -17.74
N ARG A 199 2.94 -15.58 -17.16
CA ARG A 199 3.88 -16.52 -16.54
C ARG A 199 3.20 -17.05 -15.28
N ARG A 200 2.66 -18.27 -15.39
CA ARG A 200 2.28 -19.10 -14.25
C ARG A 200 3.53 -19.23 -13.38
N TRP A 201 3.44 -18.80 -12.13
CA TRP A 201 4.49 -19.05 -11.15
C TRP A 201 4.65 -20.55 -10.96
N SER A 202 5.85 -21.07 -11.16
CA SER A 202 6.24 -22.44 -10.81
C SER A 202 7.18 -22.37 -9.60
N PRO A 203 6.92 -23.12 -8.53
CA PRO A 203 7.86 -23.21 -7.41
C PRO A 203 9.18 -23.88 -7.85
N PRO A 204 10.32 -23.51 -7.24
CA PRO A 204 11.60 -24.18 -7.49
C PRO A 204 11.56 -25.64 -7.01
N PRO A 205 12.29 -26.56 -7.68
CA PRO A 205 12.34 -27.96 -7.26
C PRO A 205 12.99 -28.08 -5.88
N LEU A 206 12.39 -28.93 -5.03
CA LEU A 206 12.94 -29.28 -3.73
C LEU A 206 14.30 -29.99 -3.93
N LEU A 207 15.33 -29.52 -3.25
CA LEU A 207 16.63 -30.20 -3.22
C LEU A 207 16.46 -31.58 -2.58
N PRO A 208 17.11 -32.63 -3.11
CA PRO A 208 17.08 -33.95 -2.50
C PRO A 208 17.79 -33.94 -1.14
N PRO A 209 17.38 -34.81 -0.20
CA PRO A 209 18.02 -34.90 1.10
C PRO A 209 19.48 -35.34 0.97
N SER A 210 20.37 -34.68 1.70
CA SER A 210 21.77 -35.07 1.83
C SER A 210 21.89 -36.44 2.49
N ALA A 211 22.71 -37.32 1.90
CA ALA A 211 23.12 -38.60 2.47
C ALA A 211 24.09 -38.40 3.65
#